data_AF-A0A383F021-F1
#
_entry.id   AF-A0A383F021-F1
#
_cell.length_a   1.000
_cell.length_b   1.000
_cell.length_c   1.000
_cell.angle_alpha   90.00
_cell.angle_beta   90.00
_cell.angle_gamma   90.00
#
_symmetry.space_group_name_H-M   'P 1'
#
loop_
_entity.id
_entity.type
_entity.pdbx_description
1 polymer ?
#
loop_
_entity_poly.entity_id
_entity_poly.type
_entity_poly.pdbx_seq_one_letter_code
_entity_poly.pdbx_strand_id
1 'polypeptide(L)'
;MAAPVCILLRRRALAWGWAALTCCLSLGISVHLLRRVLDEGTIVYALGSWGAPWGIEYRIDPVNAFILLLVTAIGAVVIFYAPASVARELSEVRGSLFYATFLLCYTGLLGIAITGDVFNL
;
A
#
# COMPACT_ATOMS: atom_id res chain seq x y z
N MET A 1 3.82 6.72 5.11
CA MET A 1 5.00 7.59 4.93
C MET A 1 6.21 6.89 4.27
N ALA A 2 6.03 5.78 3.57
CA ALA A 2 7.16 5.01 3.07
C ALA A 2 7.86 5.64 1.84
N ALA A 3 7.09 6.25 0.92
CA ALA A 3 7.63 6.84 -0.31
C ALA A 3 8.64 7.99 -0.10
N PRO A 4 8.39 8.99 0.78
CA PRO A 4 9.38 10.04 1.04
C PRO A 4 10.71 9.52 1.60
N VAL A 5 10.66 8.43 2.39
CA VAL A 5 11.86 7.81 2.95
C VAL A 5 12.76 7.23 1.85
N CYS A 6 12.19 6.63 0.80
CA CYS A 6 12.96 6.17 -0.37
C CYS A 6 13.74 7.32 -1.04
N ILE A 7 13.15 8.52 -1.12
CA ILE A 7 13.79 9.71 -1.69
C ILE A 7 14.98 10.15 -0.82
N LEU A 8 14.82 10.11 0.51
CA LEU A 8 15.86 10.52 1.46
C LEU A 8 17.05 9.56 1.47
N LEU A 9 16.82 8.25 1.27
CA LEU A 9 17.87 7.23 1.32
C LEU A 9 18.89 7.36 0.18
N ARG A 10 18.52 7.94 -0.98
CA ARG A 10 19.35 8.22 -2.18
C ARG A 10 20.14 7.05 -2.80
N ARG A 11 20.22 5.90 -2.14
CA ARG A 11 20.85 4.67 -2.59
C ARG A 11 19.79 3.68 -3.01
N ARG A 12 19.88 3.13 -4.22
CA ARG A 12 18.89 2.21 -4.79
C ARG A 12 18.67 0.98 -3.92
N ALA A 13 19.75 0.38 -3.39
CA ALA A 13 19.66 -0.81 -2.56
C ALA A 13 18.90 -0.58 -1.25
N LEU A 14 19.12 0.56 -0.59
CA LEU A 14 18.41 0.92 0.64
C LEU A 14 16.94 1.26 0.36
N ALA A 15 16.68 2.01 -0.70
CA ALA A 15 15.32 2.33 -1.13
C ALA A 15 14.52 1.07 -1.49
N TRP A 16 15.15 0.11 -2.17
CA TRP A 16 14.56 -1.20 -2.44
C TRP A 16 14.26 -1.97 -1.15
N GLY A 17 15.24 -2.10 -0.24
CA GLY A 17 15.05 -2.84 1.01
C GLY A 17 13.92 -2.27 1.86
N TRP A 18 13.80 -0.95 1.90
CA TRP A 18 12.69 -0.25 2.57
C TRP A 18 11.34 -0.50 1.89
N ALA A 19 11.30 -0.45 0.56
CA ALA A 19 10.08 -0.74 -0.20
C ALA A 19 9.63 -2.20 -0.04
N ALA A 20 10.58 -3.15 -0.09
CA ALA A 20 10.31 -4.57 0.13
C ALA A 20 9.76 -4.82 1.54
N LEU A 21 10.37 -4.24 2.57
CA LEU A 21 9.88 -4.31 3.94
C LEU A 21 8.44 -3.76 4.05
N THR A 22 8.18 -2.61 3.43
CA THR A 22 6.85 -1.99 3.44
C THR A 22 5.81 -2.92 2.80
N CYS A 23 6.09 -3.49 1.62
CA CYS A 23 5.17 -4.41 0.95
C CYS A 23 4.92 -5.69 1.76
N CYS A 24 5.96 -6.26 2.38
CA CYS A 24 5.82 -7.44 3.23
C CYS A 24 4.96 -7.15 4.48
N LEU A 25 5.18 -6.01 5.13
CA LEU A 25 4.35 -5.60 6.28
C LEU A 25 2.91 -5.36 5.85
N SER A 26 2.68 -4.67 4.73
CA SER A 26 1.34 -4.46 4.17
C SER A 26 0.62 -5.77 3.86
N LEU A 27 1.33 -6.77 3.31
CA LEU A 27 0.79 -8.11 3.10
C LEU A 27 0.43 -8.82 4.41
N GLY A 28 1.29 -8.73 5.43
CA GLY A 28 0.97 -9.27 6.75
C GLY A 28 -0.28 -8.63 7.37
N ILE A 29 -0.41 -7.31 7.22
CA ILE A 29 -1.57 -6.54 7.71
C ILE A 29 -2.84 -6.92 6.94
N SER A 30 -2.78 -7.08 5.61
CA SER A 30 -3.95 -7.44 4.81
C SER A 30 -4.48 -8.84 5.15
N VAL A 31 -3.59 -9.81 5.39
CA VAL A 31 -3.96 -11.14 5.90
C VAL A 31 -4.65 -11.04 7.25
N HIS A 32 -4.10 -10.23 8.17
CA HIS A 32 -4.69 -10.04 9.49
C HIS A 32 -6.08 -9.37 9.41
N LEU A 33 -6.24 -8.32 8.60
CA LEU A 33 -7.51 -7.65 8.40
C LEU A 33 -8.56 -8.57 7.79
N LEU A 34 -8.20 -9.38 6.79
CA LEU A 34 -9.14 -10.33 6.20
C LEU A 34 -9.64 -11.33 7.23
N ARG A 35 -8.76 -11.92 8.04
CA ARG A 35 -9.17 -12.83 9.12
C ARG A 35 -10.11 -12.13 10.10
N ARG A 36 -9.74 -10.94 10.54
CA ARG A 36 -10.53 -10.15 11.49
C ARG A 36 -11.93 -9.87 10.96
N VAL A 37 -12.07 -9.48 9.69
CA VAL A 37 -13.38 -9.15 9.11
C VAL A 37 -14.24 -10.39 8.87
N LEU A 38 -13.63 -11.55 8.61
CA LEU A 38 -14.34 -12.82 8.53
C LEU A 38 -14.85 -13.30 9.90
N ASP A 39 -14.12 -13.03 10.98
CA ASP A 39 -14.47 -13.47 12.33
C ASP A 39 -15.38 -12.46 13.08
N GLU A 40 -15.09 -11.16 12.99
CA GLU A 40 -15.74 -10.09 13.78
C GLU A 40 -16.74 -9.25 12.97
N GLY A 41 -16.73 -9.35 11.64
CA GLY A 41 -17.55 -8.55 10.73
C GLY A 41 -16.87 -7.28 10.22
N THR A 42 -17.65 -6.43 9.54
CA THR A 42 -17.13 -5.24 8.83
C THR A 42 -16.57 -4.20 9.79
N ILE A 43 -15.36 -3.70 9.51
CA ILE A 43 -14.74 -2.61 10.27
C ILE A 43 -15.15 -1.28 9.63
N VAL A 44 -15.73 -0.38 10.42
CA VAL A 44 -16.08 0.98 10.01
C VAL A 44 -15.34 1.97 10.88
N TYR A 45 -14.63 2.90 10.25
CA TYR A 45 -13.86 3.95 10.93
C TYR A 45 -14.12 5.31 10.28
N ALA A 46 -14.77 6.21 11.01
CA ALA A 46 -15.04 7.57 10.55
C ALA A 46 -13.81 8.47 10.76
N LEU A 47 -13.37 9.12 9.68
CA LEU A 47 -12.28 10.09 9.69
C LEU A 47 -12.81 11.51 9.88
N GLY A 48 -12.17 12.26 10.77
CA GLY A 48 -12.43 13.71 10.92
C GLY A 48 -13.66 14.08 11.75
N SER A 49 -14.29 13.15 12.48
CA SER A 49 -15.48 13.40 13.33
C SER A 49 -16.73 13.95 12.62
N TRP A 50 -16.75 13.91 11.29
CA TRP A 50 -17.93 14.22 10.49
C TRP A 50 -18.74 12.93 10.31
N GLY A 51 -19.99 12.91 10.79
CA GLY A 51 -20.87 11.76 10.59
C GLY A 51 -21.26 11.58 9.12
N ALA A 52 -21.58 10.34 8.72
CA ALA A 52 -22.20 10.05 7.43
C ALA A 52 -23.43 10.97 7.19
N PRO A 53 -23.75 11.39 5.94
CA PRO A 53 -23.27 10.89 4.64
C PRO A 53 -22.13 11.69 3.97
N TRP A 54 -21.64 12.76 4.62
CA TRP A 54 -20.61 13.65 4.05
C TRP A 54 -19.22 13.44 4.65
N GLY A 55 -19.09 12.53 5.62
CA GLY A 55 -17.82 12.16 6.25
C GLY A 55 -17.02 11.17 5.41
N ILE A 56 -15.69 11.20 5.57
CA ILE A 56 -14.78 10.19 5.01
C ILE A 56 -14.83 8.99 5.95
N GLU A 57 -15.12 7.80 5.43
CA GLU A 57 -15.11 6.57 6.22
C GLU A 57 -14.22 5.51 5.58
N TYR A 58 -13.42 4.85 6.41
CA TYR A 58 -12.82 3.57 6.03
C TYR A 58 -13.80 2.45 6.36
N ARG A 59 -14.16 1.70 5.34
CA ARG A 59 -15.06 0.56 5.45
C ARG A 59 -14.38 -0.67 4.89
N ILE A 60 -13.97 -1.55 5.79
CA ILE A 60 -13.26 -2.78 5.44
C ILE A 60 -14.24 -3.93 5.65
N ASP A 61 -14.88 -4.33 4.55
CA ASP A 61 -15.71 -5.53 4.45
C ASP A 61 -14.91 -6.71 3.87
N PRO A 62 -15.46 -7.94 3.78
CA PRO A 62 -14.73 -9.08 3.27
C PRO A 62 -14.22 -8.91 1.84
N VAL A 63 -14.95 -8.16 1.00
CA VAL A 63 -14.57 -7.93 -0.41
C VAL A 63 -13.40 -6.95 -0.47
N ASN A 64 -13.47 -5.82 0.23
CA ASN A 64 -12.41 -4.85 0.33
C ASN A 64 -11.14 -5.45 0.96
N ALA A 65 -11.29 -6.26 2.01
CA ALA A 65 -10.18 -6.96 2.64
C ALA A 65 -9.52 -7.98 1.70
N PHE A 66 -10.31 -8.64 0.85
CA PHE A 66 -9.77 -9.55 -0.17
C PHE A 66 -9.04 -8.79 -1.29
N ILE A 67 -9.57 -7.66 -1.75
CA ILE A 67 -8.90 -6.79 -2.73
C ILE A 67 -7.57 -6.27 -2.17
N LEU A 68 -7.57 -5.80 -0.91
CA LEU A 68 -6.35 -5.44 -0.20
C LEU A 68 -5.33 -6.58 -0.21
N LEU A 69 -5.75 -7.80 0.12
CA LEU A 69 -4.87 -8.96 0.09
C LEU A 69 -4.27 -9.20 -1.30
N LEU A 70 -5.09 -9.12 -2.35
CA LEU A 70 -4.64 -9.30 -3.73
C LEU A 70 -3.62 -8.24 -4.15
N VAL A 71 -3.93 -6.96 -3.94
CA VAL A 71 -3.03 -5.84 -4.29
C VAL A 71 -1.72 -5.92 -3.51
N THR A 72 -1.80 -6.22 -2.21
CA THR A 72 -0.61 -6.34 -1.37
C THR A 72 0.26 -7.54 -1.76
N ALA A 73 -0.33 -8.67 -2.14
CA ALA A 73 0.39 -9.85 -2.63
C ALA A 73 1.09 -9.59 -3.96
N ILE A 74 0.40 -8.97 -4.93
CA ILE A 74 1.00 -8.59 -6.21
C ILE A 74 2.16 -7.60 -5.98
N GLY A 75 1.95 -6.58 -5.14
CA GLY A 75 3.00 -5.63 -4.78
C GLY A 75 4.23 -6.30 -4.16
N ALA A 76 4.03 -7.27 -3.27
CA ALA A 76 5.11 -8.05 -2.68
C ALA A 76 5.87 -8.87 -3.73
N VAL A 77 5.19 -9.52 -4.68
CA VAL A 77 5.88 -10.24 -5.77
C VAL A 77 6.68 -9.27 -6.64
N VAL A 78 6.04 -8.18 -7.09
CA VAL A 78 6.66 -7.19 -7.99
C VAL A 78 7.93 -6.59 -7.38
N ILE A 79 7.91 -6.23 -6.09
CA ILE A 79 9.05 -5.56 -5.46
C ILE A 79 10.29 -6.48 -5.35
N PHE A 80 10.12 -7.81 -5.27
CA PHE A 80 11.23 -8.75 -5.29
C PHE A 80 11.81 -8.97 -6.69
N TYR A 81 11.02 -8.81 -7.75
CA TYR A 81 11.49 -8.93 -9.14
C TYR A 81 12.04 -7.62 -9.73
N ALA A 82 11.64 -6.47 -9.18
CA ALA A 82 12.01 -5.14 -9.67
C ALA A 82 13.53 -4.84 -9.74
N PRO A 83 14.41 -5.26 -8.80
CA PRO A 83 15.81 -4.81 -8.76
C PRO A 83 16.60 -5.06 -10.04
N ALA A 84 16.41 -6.21 -10.68
CA ALA A 84 17.15 -6.57 -11.88
C ALA A 84 16.77 -5.70 -13.08
N SER A 85 15.48 -5.37 -13.25
CA SER A 85 15.02 -4.46 -14.31
C SER A 85 15.42 -3.02 -14.02
N VAL A 86 15.17 -2.53 -12.80
CA VAL A 86 15.55 -1.18 -12.36
C VAL A 86 17.05 -0.96 -12.52
N ALA A 87 17.88 -1.96 -12.23
CA ALA A 87 19.32 -1.83 -12.35
C ALA A 87 19.85 -1.75 -13.78
N ARG A 88 19.13 -2.32 -14.74
CA ARG A 88 19.49 -2.29 -16.17
C ARG A 88 19.12 -0.96 -16.82
N GLU A 89 18.02 -0.34 -16.39
CA GLU A 89 17.42 0.81 -17.09
C GLU A 89 17.69 2.15 -16.38
N LEU A 90 17.95 2.15 -15.07
CA LEU A 90 18.01 3.37 -14.26
C LEU A 90 19.34 3.52 -13.52
N SER A 91 19.84 4.76 -13.50
CA SER A 91 20.95 5.17 -12.64
C SER A 91 20.57 5.06 -11.16
N GLU A 92 21.54 5.02 -10.25
CA GLU A 92 21.32 4.88 -8.80
C GLU A 92 20.26 5.86 -8.24
N VAL A 93 20.37 7.15 -8.57
CA VAL A 93 19.43 8.18 -8.11
C VAL A 93 18.01 7.91 -8.66
N ARG A 94 17.90 7.64 -9.96
CA ARG A 94 16.60 7.35 -10.60
C ARG A 94 15.98 6.05 -10.11
N GLY A 95 16.80 5.06 -9.74
CA GLY A 95 16.35 3.82 -9.12
C GLY A 95 15.74 4.04 -7.75
N SER A 96 16.29 4.95 -6.93
CA SER A 96 15.66 5.31 -5.64
C SER A 96 14.31 6.00 -5.82
N LEU A 97 14.19 6.89 -6.82
CA LEU A 97 12.94 7.55 -7.18
C LEU A 97 11.88 6.58 -7.69
N PHE A 98 12.27 5.55 -8.45
CA PHE A 98 11.36 4.49 -8.91
C PHE A 98 10.66 3.81 -7.73
N TYR A 99 11.40 3.44 -6.67
CA TYR A 99 10.78 2.82 -5.51
C TYR A 99 9.88 3.78 -4.73
N ALA A 100 10.19 5.08 -4.72
CA ALA A 100 9.32 6.09 -4.14
C ALA A 100 7.98 6.20 -4.90
N THR A 101 8.01 6.30 -6.24
CA THR A 101 6.79 6.36 -7.06
C THR A 101 6.03 5.04 -7.04
N PHE A 102 6.71 3.90 -6.99
CA PHE A 102 6.08 2.59 -6.79
C PHE A 102 5.28 2.57 -5.48
N LEU A 103 5.89 2.96 -4.35
CA LEU A 103 5.21 3.00 -3.06
C LEU A 103 4.06 4.02 -3.02
N LEU A 104 4.18 5.13 -3.77
CA LEU A 104 3.11 6.12 -3.90
C LEU A 104 1.90 5.53 -4.64
N CYS A 105 2.13 4.89 -5.77
CA CYS A 105 1.10 4.19 -6.55
C CYS A 105 0.46 3.07 -5.72
N TYR A 106 1.28 2.26 -5.07
CA TYR A 106 0.83 1.18 -4.17
C TYR A 106 -0.07 1.71 -3.06
N THR A 107 0.30 2.82 -2.42
CA THR A 107 -0.54 3.45 -1.39
C THR A 107 -1.87 3.94 -1.96
N GLY A 108 -1.87 4.51 -3.16
CA GLY A 108 -3.09 4.94 -3.85
C GLY A 108 -4.05 3.77 -4.11
N LEU A 109 -3.54 2.66 -4.64
CA LEU A 109 -4.33 1.44 -4.88
C LEU A 109 -4.94 0.87 -3.59
N LEU A 110 -4.16 0.85 -2.50
CA LEU A 110 -4.67 0.40 -1.21
C LEU A 110 -5.72 1.37 -0.64
N GLY A 111 -5.55 2.68 -0.83
CA GLY A 111 -6.49 3.70 -0.39
C GLY A 111 -7.86 3.56 -1.06
N ILE A 112 -7.88 3.42 -2.39
CA ILE A 112 -9.12 3.20 -3.17
C ILE A 112 -9.81 1.91 -2.71
N ALA A 113 -9.07 0.86 -2.37
CA ALA A 113 -9.63 -0.43 -1.96
C ALA A 113 -10.33 -0.42 -0.59
N ILE A 114 -10.06 0.56 0.29
CA ILE A 114 -10.55 0.56 1.69
C ILE A 114 -11.47 1.73 2.03
N THR A 115 -11.63 2.67 1.11
CA THR A 115 -12.48 3.83 1.32
C THR A 115 -13.95 3.48 1.06
N GLY A 116 -14.85 3.96 1.92
CA GLY A 116 -16.29 3.73 1.82
C GLY A 116 -17.05 4.85 1.11
N ASP A 117 -16.37 5.95 0.80
CA ASP A 117 -16.95 7.16 0.21
C ASP A 117 -16.56 7.36 -1.27
N VAL A 118 -17.44 8.00 -2.04
CA VAL A 118 -17.25 8.27 -3.47
C VAL A 118 -16.16 9.30 -3.74
N PHE A 119 -15.78 10.11 -2.75
CA PHE A 119 -14.79 11.17 -2.93
C PHE A 119 -13.35 10.61 -3.02
N ASN A 120 -13.05 9.57 -2.27
CA ASN A 120 -11.73 8.90 -2.26
C ASN A 120 -11.64 7.71 -3.24
N LEU A 121 -12.73 7.40 -3.95
CA LEU A 121 -12.83 6.31 -4.94
C LEU A 121 -12.33 6.74 -6.32
#